data_AF-A0A0C4E5Z3-F1
#
_entry.id   AF-A0A0C4E5Z3-F1
#
_cell.length_a   1.000
_cell.length_b   1.000
_cell.length_c   1.000
_cell.angle_alpha   90.00
_cell.angle_beta   90.00
_cell.angle_gamma   90.00
#
_symmetry.space_group_name_H-M   'P 1'
#
loop_
_entity.id
_entity.type
_entity.pdbx_description
1 polymer ?
#
loop_
_entity_poly.entity_id
_entity_poly.type
_entity_poly.pdbx_seq_one_letter_code
_entity_poly.pdbx_strand_id
1 'polypeptide(L)'
;MPPRLALAGAARSPRRAAAVLVPSVCLFCSLAPRRPSPRASFWARQRRPFATPRAESTAASPRSTAENPRRRLEHALLELQRQAPSYINLSRVQLALQGLRQDAGRESVRLAMLGLGGTDAAKGLLQAVLADPLSPEQEWERRLAGHDESRPLLIRIRPDQSEHEEHEEQAVPSFVSPAAPSKNPTLLEMSVSSPTLNGHDIEILLTGIGPMEPGQGSGALAALEEAALAPAIDIPTSSTGRMTQITTPVHKALVVADGILGATQVSAMPVSSSTDEVAAAVNLKGITDDDVAGCPFVRVDVEGGKHAIALFRQDVGNAIQYETLWFQSNINKAKDWLLAGVLSSSDDGAATTKPAVRQLVASVLQGALAAVRAVGRVEEALAELK
;
A
#
# COMPACT_ATOMS: atom_id res chain seq x y z
N MET A 1 -32.09 90.07 -11.26
CA MET A 1 -31.19 90.05 -10.08
C MET A 1 -30.31 88.79 -10.13
N PRO A 2 -29.06 88.87 -9.66
CA PRO A 2 -27.89 88.02 -10.01
C PRO A 2 -27.67 86.87 -8.99
N PRO A 3 -26.50 86.19 -8.82
CA PRO A 3 -25.28 86.04 -9.66
C PRO A 3 -24.76 84.58 -9.82
N ARG A 4 -23.67 84.46 -10.61
CA ARG A 4 -22.63 83.40 -10.71
C ARG A 4 -21.79 83.26 -9.43
N LEU A 5 -21.22 82.06 -9.16
CA LEU A 5 -19.88 81.76 -8.57
C LEU A 5 -19.67 80.21 -8.64
N ALA A 6 -18.51 79.55 -8.60
CA ALA A 6 -17.18 79.67 -9.21
C ALA A 6 -16.42 78.34 -8.93
N LEU A 7 -15.30 78.12 -9.65
CA LEU A 7 -14.35 76.99 -9.63
C LEU A 7 -13.92 76.42 -8.26
N ALA A 8 -13.63 75.10 -8.23
CA ALA A 8 -12.33 74.56 -7.80
C ALA A 8 -12.09 73.16 -8.38
N GLY A 9 -10.93 72.94 -9.00
CA GLY A 9 -10.51 71.65 -9.55
C GLY A 9 -9.68 70.82 -8.58
N ALA A 10 -9.62 69.51 -8.82
CA ALA A 10 -8.49 68.66 -8.49
C ALA A 10 -8.54 67.39 -9.34
N ALA A 11 -7.67 67.30 -10.33
CA ALA A 11 -7.40 66.08 -11.08
C ALA A 11 -6.66 65.08 -10.18
N ARG A 12 -7.14 63.83 -10.11
CA ARG A 12 -6.34 62.68 -9.67
C ARG A 12 -6.51 61.54 -10.66
N SER A 13 -5.42 61.25 -11.35
CA SER A 13 -5.21 60.14 -12.27
C SER A 13 -5.36 58.78 -11.56
N PRO A 14 -6.03 57.79 -12.16
CA PRO A 14 -6.00 56.42 -11.68
C PRO A 14 -4.73 55.72 -12.19
N ARG A 15 -3.87 55.31 -11.25
CA ARG A 15 -2.72 54.45 -11.49
C ARG A 15 -3.19 53.08 -11.98
N ARG A 16 -2.74 52.71 -13.18
CA ARG A 16 -2.79 51.35 -13.73
C ARG A 16 -2.00 50.40 -12.82
N ALA A 17 -2.65 49.32 -12.41
CA ALA A 17 -2.00 48.18 -11.78
C ALA A 17 -1.07 47.50 -12.81
N ALA A 18 0.20 47.36 -12.45
CA ALA A 18 1.22 46.71 -13.26
C ALA A 18 1.05 45.19 -13.19
N ALA A 19 1.02 44.56 -14.37
CA ALA A 19 1.08 43.12 -14.51
C ALA A 19 2.41 42.59 -13.96
N VAL A 20 2.32 41.61 -13.06
CA VAL A 20 3.48 40.84 -12.59
C VAL A 20 3.86 39.84 -13.68
N LEU A 21 4.95 40.15 -14.38
CA LEU A 21 5.60 39.23 -15.32
C LEU A 21 6.29 38.13 -14.53
N VAL A 22 5.76 36.91 -14.63
CA VAL A 22 6.42 35.68 -14.16
C VAL A 22 7.56 35.36 -15.15
N PRO A 23 8.81 35.19 -14.71
CA PRO A 23 9.89 34.82 -15.61
C PRO A 23 9.72 33.38 -16.08
N SER A 24 9.67 33.17 -17.40
CA SER A 24 9.71 31.87 -18.05
C SER A 24 11.11 31.26 -17.88
N VAL A 25 11.21 30.23 -17.05
CA VAL A 25 12.42 29.42 -16.90
C VAL A 25 12.50 28.45 -18.08
N CYS A 26 13.50 28.63 -18.95
CA CYS A 26 13.73 27.72 -20.07
C CYS A 26 14.49 26.49 -19.57
N LEU A 27 13.83 25.32 -19.54
CA LEU A 27 14.39 24.05 -19.04
C LEU A 27 15.63 23.56 -19.80
N PHE A 28 15.90 24.08 -21.00
CA PHE A 28 17.07 23.70 -21.81
C PHE A 28 18.36 24.47 -21.47
N CYS A 29 18.28 25.59 -20.76
CA CYS A 29 19.47 26.40 -20.41
C CYS A 29 20.10 26.02 -19.05
N SER A 30 19.45 25.15 -18.27
CA SER A 30 19.91 24.73 -16.94
C SER A 30 20.87 23.53 -16.96
N LEU A 31 21.09 22.91 -18.12
CA LEU A 31 21.89 21.68 -18.27
C LEU A 31 23.21 21.88 -19.03
N ALA A 32 23.66 23.12 -19.24
CA ALA A 32 24.95 23.38 -19.87
C ALA A 32 26.12 23.28 -18.86
N PRO A 33 27.14 22.43 -19.09
CA PRO A 33 28.29 22.33 -18.21
C PRO A 33 29.15 23.59 -18.26
N ARG A 34 29.26 24.30 -17.14
CA ARG A 34 30.15 25.47 -17.00
C ARG A 34 31.61 25.02 -16.96
N ARG A 35 32.39 25.39 -17.98
CA ARG A 35 33.86 25.30 -17.97
C ARG A 35 34.45 26.33 -16.99
N PRO A 36 35.49 25.99 -16.21
CA PRO A 36 36.15 26.95 -15.34
C PRO A 36 37.08 27.86 -16.13
N SER A 37 36.89 29.17 -16.01
CA SER A 37 37.84 30.20 -16.47
C SER A 37 38.58 30.79 -15.25
N PRO A 38 39.91 31.01 -15.33
CA PRO A 38 40.70 31.56 -14.24
C PRO A 38 40.96 33.06 -14.38
N ARG A 39 41.36 33.69 -13.25
CA ARG A 39 41.88 35.07 -13.04
C ARG A 39 40.80 36.10 -12.66
N ALA A 40 41.01 37.07 -11.77
CA ALA A 40 42.08 37.37 -10.82
C ALA A 40 41.50 38.36 -9.78
N SER A 41 42.06 38.29 -8.57
CA SER A 41 42.17 39.30 -7.49
C SER A 41 41.58 40.70 -7.68
N PHE A 42 40.90 41.25 -6.65
CA PHE A 42 41.22 42.55 -6.04
C PHE A 42 40.57 42.69 -4.63
N TRP A 43 41.45 42.81 -3.62
CA TRP A 43 41.36 43.55 -2.36
C TRP A 43 39.99 43.93 -1.76
N ALA A 44 39.71 43.41 -0.55
CA ALA A 44 38.98 44.15 0.48
C ALA A 44 39.53 43.80 1.87
N ARG A 45 39.73 44.86 2.65
CA ARG A 45 40.51 44.96 3.88
C ARG A 45 39.62 44.72 5.10
N GLN A 46 40.17 44.05 6.12
CA GLN A 46 39.89 44.22 7.55
C GLN A 46 38.45 44.01 8.07
N ARG A 47 38.26 43.02 8.96
CA ARG A 47 38.28 43.22 10.44
C ARG A 47 38.01 41.88 11.14
N ARG A 48 39.00 41.39 11.89
CA ARG A 48 38.76 40.51 13.07
C ARG A 48 38.05 41.38 14.12
N PRO A 49 37.17 40.82 14.97
CA PRO A 49 37.70 40.37 16.26
C PRO A 49 36.94 39.24 16.99
N PHE A 50 37.61 38.76 18.04
CA PHE A 50 37.17 37.98 19.20
C PHE A 50 36.86 36.49 19.05
N ALA A 51 37.88 35.72 19.45
CA ALA A 51 37.81 34.36 19.92
C ALA A 51 36.86 34.24 21.13
N THR A 52 35.99 33.25 21.07
CA THR A 52 35.39 32.60 22.26
C THR A 52 35.84 31.14 22.21
N PRO A 53 36.36 30.56 23.31
CA PRO A 53 36.74 29.16 23.33
C PRO A 53 35.46 28.35 23.45
N ARG A 54 34.89 27.93 22.32
CA ARG A 54 33.87 26.88 22.34
C ARG A 54 34.62 25.58 22.66
N ALA A 55 34.42 25.10 23.89
CA ALA A 55 34.93 23.81 24.33
C ALA A 55 34.50 22.74 23.32
N GLU A 56 35.46 22.27 22.53
CA GLU A 56 35.38 21.01 21.80
C GLU A 56 35.39 19.90 22.85
N SER A 57 34.22 19.56 23.38
CA SER A 57 34.02 18.24 23.97
C SER A 57 33.96 17.24 22.81
N THR A 58 35.12 16.85 22.32
CA THR A 58 35.34 15.58 21.63
C THR A 58 35.20 14.45 22.65
N ALA A 59 33.99 14.28 23.18
CA ALA A 59 33.59 13.00 23.74
C ALA A 59 33.32 12.09 22.54
N ALA A 60 34.39 11.49 22.02
CA ALA A 60 34.31 10.28 21.23
C ALA A 60 33.63 9.23 22.12
N SER A 61 32.30 9.16 22.06
CA SER A 61 31.58 8.01 22.57
C SER A 61 32.18 6.79 21.87
N PRO A 62 32.52 5.72 22.60
CA PRO A 62 32.91 4.49 21.96
C PRO A 62 31.79 4.14 20.98
N ARG A 63 32.13 3.85 19.72
CA ARG A 63 31.22 3.20 18.78
C ARG A 63 30.81 1.90 19.47
N SER A 64 29.72 1.96 20.24
CA SER A 64 28.95 0.78 20.56
C SER A 64 28.68 0.14 19.21
N THR A 65 28.94 -1.15 19.12
CA THR A 65 28.41 -1.97 18.04
C THR A 65 26.91 -1.74 18.06
N ALA A 66 26.42 -0.77 17.27
CA ALA A 66 25.04 -0.35 17.28
C ALA A 66 24.25 -1.58 16.87
N GLU A 67 23.64 -2.22 17.86
CA GLU A 67 22.95 -3.49 17.69
C GLU A 67 21.91 -3.29 16.59
N ASN A 68 21.93 -4.19 15.59
CA ASN A 68 21.10 -4.05 14.42
C ASN A 68 19.63 -3.87 14.86
N PRO A 69 18.98 -2.74 14.51
CA PRO A 69 17.64 -2.44 15.00
C PRO A 69 16.62 -3.52 14.61
N ARG A 70 16.80 -4.21 13.48
CA ARG A 70 15.95 -5.34 13.08
C ARG A 70 16.09 -6.52 14.03
N ARG A 71 17.31 -6.85 14.47
CA ARG A 71 17.54 -7.94 15.43
C ARG A 71 16.94 -7.63 16.80
N ARG A 72 17.05 -6.37 17.25
CA ARG A 72 16.41 -5.91 18.49
C ARG A 72 14.89 -6.09 18.42
N LEU A 73 14.30 -5.71 17.29
CA LEU A 73 12.87 -5.83 17.06
C LEU A 73 12.42 -7.29 16.95
N GLU A 74 13.20 -8.14 16.28
CA GLU A 74 12.99 -9.59 16.23
C GLU A 74 12.97 -10.19 17.64
N HIS A 75 13.97 -9.89 18.47
CA HIS A 75 14.03 -10.37 19.85
C HIS A 75 12.84 -9.88 20.68
N ALA A 76 12.43 -8.61 20.53
CA ALA A 76 11.28 -8.07 21.23
C ALA A 76 9.97 -8.78 20.85
N LEU A 77 9.77 -9.12 19.57
CA LEU A 77 8.59 -9.87 19.11
C LEU A 77 8.61 -11.33 19.62
N LEU A 78 9.76 -11.99 19.65
CA LEU A 78 9.90 -13.34 20.22
C LEU A 78 9.59 -13.34 21.73
N GLU A 79 10.04 -12.33 22.46
CA GLU A 79 9.73 -12.16 23.88
C GLU A 79 8.24 -11.90 24.11
N LEU A 80 7.61 -11.07 23.27
CA LEU A 80 6.17 -10.83 23.32
C LEU A 80 5.39 -12.13 23.09
N GLN A 81 5.81 -12.95 22.11
CA GLN A 81 5.22 -14.26 21.85
C GLN A 81 5.35 -15.21 23.05
N ARG A 82 6.49 -15.17 23.75
CA ARG A 82 6.74 -16.03 24.92
C ARG A 82 5.95 -15.60 26.15
N GLN A 83 5.88 -14.30 26.41
CA GLN A 83 5.33 -13.76 27.65
C GLN A 83 3.82 -13.51 27.59
N ALA A 84 3.29 -13.15 26.42
CA ALA A 84 1.92 -12.66 26.27
C ALA A 84 1.21 -13.24 25.03
N PRO A 85 1.19 -14.58 24.82
CA PRO A 85 0.62 -15.18 23.61
C PRO A 85 -0.88 -14.93 23.45
N SER A 86 -1.63 -14.69 24.54
CA SER A 86 -3.07 -14.42 24.51
C SER A 86 -3.44 -13.02 24.03
N TYR A 87 -2.46 -12.10 23.93
CA TYR A 87 -2.68 -10.70 23.61
C TYR A 87 -2.30 -10.35 22.17
N ILE A 88 -1.86 -11.33 21.39
CA ILE A 88 -1.30 -11.13 20.05
C ILE A 88 -1.91 -12.09 19.04
N ASN A 89 -2.04 -11.64 17.79
CA ASN A 89 -2.27 -12.57 16.69
C ASN A 89 -0.95 -13.25 16.31
N LEU A 90 -0.84 -14.54 16.65
CA LEU A 90 0.37 -15.32 16.42
C LEU A 90 0.76 -15.39 14.93
N SER A 91 -0.22 -15.53 14.03
CA SER A 91 0.02 -15.61 12.58
C SER A 91 0.63 -14.30 12.06
N ARG A 92 0.14 -13.14 12.51
CA ARG A 92 0.71 -11.83 12.14
C ARG A 92 2.10 -11.60 12.73
N VAL A 93 2.35 -12.04 13.96
CA VAL A 93 3.68 -11.99 14.58
C VAL A 93 4.69 -12.85 13.79
N GLN A 94 4.28 -14.04 13.34
CA GLN A 94 5.12 -14.89 12.50
C GLN A 94 5.45 -14.23 11.16
N LEU A 95 4.47 -13.57 10.52
CA LEU A 95 4.71 -12.79 9.30
C LEU A 95 5.70 -11.65 9.54
N ALA A 96 5.54 -10.93 10.65
CA ALA A 96 6.44 -9.84 11.04
C ALA A 96 7.88 -10.35 11.27
N LEU A 97 8.04 -11.46 11.98
CA LEU A 97 9.34 -12.12 12.19
C LEU A 97 9.97 -12.58 10.88
N GLN A 98 9.18 -13.15 9.96
CA GLN A 98 9.66 -13.55 8.63
C GLN A 98 10.20 -12.33 7.85
N GLY A 99 9.45 -11.23 7.83
CA GLY A 99 9.90 -9.99 7.18
C GLY A 99 11.19 -9.44 7.78
N LEU A 100 11.32 -9.41 9.11
CA LEU A 100 12.52 -8.88 9.78
C LEU A 100 13.78 -9.73 9.53
N ARG A 101 13.60 -11.05 9.35
CA ARG A 101 14.68 -12.01 9.04
C ARG A 101 15.17 -11.97 7.60
N GLN A 102 14.34 -11.49 6.68
CA GLN A 102 14.75 -11.26 5.29
C GLN A 102 15.72 -10.06 5.20
N ASP A 103 16.47 -10.00 4.10
CA ASP A 103 17.33 -8.85 3.82
C ASP A 103 16.50 -7.58 3.66
N ALA A 104 17.03 -6.48 4.19
CA ALA A 104 16.36 -5.20 4.10
C ALA A 104 16.12 -4.81 2.63
N GLY A 105 14.92 -4.34 2.32
CA GLY A 105 14.53 -3.94 0.96
C GLY A 105 14.19 -5.11 0.03
N ARG A 106 14.46 -6.35 0.43
CA ARG A 106 14.13 -7.58 -0.32
C ARG A 106 13.11 -8.44 0.41
N GLU A 107 12.33 -7.84 1.30
CA GLU A 107 11.30 -8.57 2.02
C GLU A 107 10.13 -8.95 1.11
N SER A 108 9.58 -10.14 1.29
CA SER A 108 8.38 -10.57 0.58
C SER A 108 7.16 -9.85 1.14
N VAL A 109 6.41 -9.15 0.29
CA VAL A 109 5.20 -8.42 0.70
C VAL A 109 3.95 -9.15 0.23
N ARG A 110 3.26 -9.72 1.21
CA ARG A 110 1.95 -10.36 1.06
C ARG A 110 0.81 -9.35 1.09
N LEU A 111 -0.05 -9.38 0.09
CA LEU A 111 -1.24 -8.54 -0.06
C LEU A 111 -2.46 -9.45 -0.19
N ALA A 112 -3.64 -8.96 0.19
CA ALA A 112 -4.90 -9.64 -0.06
C ALA A 112 -5.85 -8.76 -0.88
N MET A 113 -6.59 -9.38 -1.80
CA MET A 113 -7.77 -8.81 -2.42
C MET A 113 -8.96 -9.69 -2.05
N LEU A 114 -9.86 -9.14 -1.24
CA LEU A 114 -10.93 -9.88 -0.58
C LEU A 114 -12.28 -9.53 -1.20
N GLY A 115 -12.91 -10.48 -1.88
CA GLY A 115 -14.21 -10.26 -2.49
C GLY A 115 -15.35 -10.36 -1.46
N LEU A 116 -16.08 -9.28 -1.24
CA LEU A 116 -17.21 -9.27 -0.30
C LEU A 116 -18.49 -9.75 -0.99
N GLY A 117 -19.01 -10.91 -0.57
CA GLY A 117 -20.22 -11.51 -1.15
C GLY A 117 -20.02 -12.16 -2.53
N GLY A 118 -18.77 -12.26 -3.00
CA GLY A 118 -18.38 -12.84 -4.29
C GLY A 118 -16.99 -12.35 -4.68
N THR A 119 -16.29 -13.07 -5.57
CA THR A 119 -14.91 -12.69 -5.96
C THR A 119 -14.82 -12.05 -7.34
N ASP A 120 -15.91 -11.99 -8.09
CA ASP A 120 -15.92 -11.43 -9.44
C ASP A 120 -15.39 -10.00 -9.56
N ALA A 121 -15.87 -9.07 -8.72
CA ALA A 121 -15.39 -7.69 -8.73
C ALA A 121 -13.92 -7.60 -8.31
N ALA A 122 -13.50 -8.39 -7.32
CA ALA A 122 -12.11 -8.49 -6.88
C ALA A 122 -11.21 -9.03 -8.00
N LYS A 123 -11.59 -10.15 -8.61
CA LYS A 123 -10.92 -10.79 -9.75
C LYS A 123 -10.75 -9.81 -10.91
N GLY A 124 -11.83 -9.11 -11.26
CA GLY A 124 -11.81 -8.12 -12.34
C GLY A 124 -10.93 -6.91 -12.03
N LEU A 125 -10.96 -6.41 -10.80
CA LEU A 125 -10.07 -5.33 -10.36
C LEU A 125 -8.61 -5.78 -10.36
N LEU A 126 -8.31 -6.98 -9.84
CA LEU A 126 -6.96 -7.55 -9.81
C LEU A 126 -6.39 -7.71 -11.22
N GLN A 127 -7.20 -8.24 -12.14
CA GLN A 127 -6.84 -8.36 -13.55
C GLN A 127 -6.45 -6.99 -14.12
N ALA A 128 -7.26 -5.95 -13.91
CA ALA A 128 -6.99 -4.61 -14.43
C ALA A 128 -5.78 -3.94 -13.75
N VAL A 129 -5.55 -4.18 -12.46
CA VAL A 129 -4.40 -3.63 -11.71
C VAL A 129 -3.06 -4.18 -12.23
N LEU A 130 -3.02 -5.49 -12.53
CA LEU A 130 -1.83 -6.22 -12.95
C LEU A 130 -1.61 -6.20 -14.47
N ALA A 131 -2.66 -6.00 -15.26
CA ALA A 131 -2.58 -5.97 -16.71
C ALA A 131 -1.58 -4.91 -17.20
N ASP A 132 -0.76 -5.30 -18.18
CA ASP A 132 0.07 -4.39 -18.94
C ASP A 132 -0.70 -3.93 -20.19
N PRO A 133 -1.03 -2.63 -20.32
CA PRO A 133 -1.72 -2.12 -21.51
C PRO A 133 -0.85 -2.19 -22.77
N LEU A 134 0.49 -2.18 -22.65
CA LEU A 134 1.40 -2.22 -23.80
C LEU A 134 1.57 -3.63 -24.39
N SER A 135 1.22 -4.66 -23.61
CA SER A 135 1.29 -6.05 -24.02
C SER A 135 -0.09 -6.55 -24.47
N PRO A 136 -0.17 -7.51 -25.42
CA PRO A 136 -1.42 -8.18 -25.72
C PRO A 136 -1.94 -8.95 -24.49
N GLU A 137 -3.21 -9.38 -24.54
CA GLU A 137 -3.81 -10.17 -23.46
C GLU A 137 -3.01 -11.45 -23.18
N GLN A 138 -2.49 -11.54 -21.96
CA GLN A 138 -1.60 -12.63 -21.53
C GLN A 138 -2.40 -13.87 -21.10
N GLU A 139 -1.75 -15.03 -21.03
CA GLU A 139 -2.42 -16.27 -20.64
C GLU A 139 -2.94 -16.25 -19.21
N TRP A 140 -2.20 -15.64 -18.28
CA TRP A 140 -2.63 -15.51 -16.89
C TRP A 140 -3.92 -14.70 -16.77
N GLU A 141 -4.18 -13.72 -17.65
CA GLU A 141 -5.42 -12.93 -17.67
C GLU A 141 -6.62 -13.83 -17.98
N ARG A 142 -6.47 -14.72 -18.97
CA ARG A 142 -7.51 -15.70 -19.34
C ARG A 142 -7.71 -16.75 -18.24
N ARG A 143 -6.63 -17.24 -17.64
CA ARG A 143 -6.68 -18.19 -16.51
C ARG A 143 -7.34 -17.57 -15.29
N LEU A 144 -7.06 -16.31 -15.00
CA LEU A 144 -7.68 -15.58 -13.90
C LEU A 144 -9.18 -15.39 -14.18
N ALA A 145 -9.57 -15.00 -15.40
CA ALA A 145 -10.97 -14.83 -15.78
C ALA A 145 -11.80 -16.13 -15.62
N GLY A 146 -11.22 -17.28 -15.97
CA GLY A 146 -11.83 -18.61 -15.84
C GLY A 146 -11.71 -19.26 -14.45
N HIS A 147 -11.10 -18.59 -13.47
CA HIS A 147 -10.90 -19.12 -12.13
C HIS A 147 -12.22 -19.22 -11.35
N ASP A 148 -12.37 -20.33 -10.62
CA ASP A 148 -13.52 -20.61 -9.76
C ASP A 148 -13.51 -19.73 -8.51
N GLU A 149 -14.56 -18.92 -8.35
CA GLU A 149 -14.71 -17.97 -7.25
C GLU A 149 -14.74 -18.62 -5.86
N SER A 150 -15.11 -19.89 -5.77
CA SER A 150 -15.21 -20.61 -4.50
C SER A 150 -13.85 -21.01 -3.91
N ARG A 151 -12.77 -20.90 -4.69
CA ARG A 151 -11.43 -21.37 -4.32
C ARG A 151 -10.45 -20.21 -4.15
N PRO A 152 -9.67 -20.17 -3.07
CA PRO A 152 -8.62 -19.18 -2.90
C PRO A 152 -7.52 -19.37 -3.96
N LEU A 153 -6.99 -18.25 -4.47
CA LEU A 153 -5.93 -18.21 -5.47
C LEU A 153 -4.76 -17.37 -4.96
N LEU A 154 -3.56 -17.91 -5.06
CA LEU A 154 -2.32 -17.19 -4.81
C LEU A 154 -1.68 -16.75 -6.12
N ILE A 155 -1.49 -15.45 -6.27
CA ILE A 155 -0.80 -14.84 -7.40
C ILE A 155 0.58 -14.37 -6.95
N ARG A 156 1.63 -14.79 -7.66
CA ARG A 156 3.00 -14.40 -7.39
C ARG A 156 3.54 -13.58 -8.54
N ILE A 157 4.08 -12.42 -8.21
CA ILE A 157 4.66 -11.53 -9.20
C ILE A 157 6.13 -11.87 -9.35
N ARG A 158 6.48 -12.45 -10.50
CA ARG A 158 7.84 -12.89 -10.82
C ARG A 158 8.11 -12.71 -12.30
N PRO A 159 9.37 -12.46 -12.69
CA PRO A 159 9.76 -12.52 -14.09
C PRO A 159 9.37 -13.87 -14.69
N ASP A 160 8.95 -13.87 -15.97
CA ASP A 160 8.77 -15.10 -16.73
C ASP A 160 10.14 -15.77 -16.90
N GLN A 161 10.48 -16.67 -15.99
CA GLN A 161 11.50 -17.67 -16.25
C GLN A 161 10.84 -18.64 -17.24
N SER A 162 11.26 -18.59 -18.51
CA SER A 162 11.01 -19.65 -19.48
C SER A 162 11.22 -21.00 -18.79
N GLU A 163 10.32 -21.96 -19.05
CA GLU A 163 10.10 -23.30 -18.47
C GLU A 163 11.33 -24.24 -18.38
N HIS A 164 12.52 -23.74 -18.07
CA HIS A 164 13.81 -24.42 -18.14
C HIS A 164 14.67 -24.29 -16.87
N GLU A 165 14.17 -23.64 -15.82
CA GLU A 165 14.85 -23.59 -14.53
C GLU A 165 13.95 -24.16 -13.42
N GLU A 166 13.54 -25.43 -13.59
CA GLU A 166 13.04 -26.26 -12.47
C GLU A 166 14.17 -26.71 -11.52
N HIS A 167 15.38 -26.15 -11.65
CA HIS A 167 16.55 -26.56 -10.88
C HIS A 167 17.05 -25.43 -9.96
N GLU A 168 16.77 -25.61 -8.66
CA GLU A 168 17.59 -25.12 -7.54
C GLU A 168 17.63 -23.61 -7.24
N GLU A 169 16.53 -22.87 -7.41
CA GLU A 169 16.40 -21.58 -6.71
C GLU A 169 15.81 -21.77 -5.31
N GLN A 170 16.58 -21.33 -4.31
CA GLN A 170 16.28 -21.43 -2.87
C GLN A 170 14.82 -21.10 -2.56
N ALA A 171 14.13 -22.08 -1.98
CA ALA A 171 12.73 -22.00 -1.60
C ALA A 171 12.46 -20.80 -0.68
N VAL A 172 12.08 -19.67 -1.26
CA VAL A 172 11.55 -18.53 -0.50
C VAL A 172 10.23 -19.00 0.13
N PRO A 173 10.09 -18.95 1.46
CA PRO A 173 8.93 -19.51 2.15
C PRO A 173 7.62 -18.87 1.66
N SER A 174 6.89 -19.63 0.85
CA SER A 174 5.56 -19.32 0.33
C SER A 174 4.53 -19.27 1.49
N PHE A 175 3.32 -18.81 1.19
CA PHE A 175 2.15 -18.83 2.10
C PHE A 175 1.94 -20.16 2.83
N VAL A 176 2.44 -21.27 2.26
CA VAL A 176 2.35 -22.62 2.81
C VAL A 176 3.70 -23.32 2.71
N SER A 177 4.58 -23.17 3.71
CA SER A 177 5.45 -24.26 4.20
C SER A 177 6.40 -23.81 5.32
N PRO A 178 6.22 -24.33 6.55
CA PRO A 178 7.33 -24.80 7.36
C PRO A 178 7.58 -26.27 6.99
N ALA A 179 8.67 -26.53 6.26
CA ALA A 179 9.29 -27.85 6.11
C ALA A 179 8.42 -29.02 5.57
N ALA A 180 8.23 -29.12 4.24
CA ALA A 180 8.21 -30.40 3.51
C ALA A 180 8.17 -30.20 1.99
N PRO A 181 8.90 -31.00 1.18
CA PRO A 181 8.72 -31.06 -0.27
C PRO A 181 7.54 -32.01 -0.55
N SER A 182 6.30 -31.58 -0.35
CA SER A 182 5.13 -32.41 -0.68
C SER A 182 4.45 -31.96 -1.97
N LYS A 183 4.41 -32.87 -2.94
CA LYS A 183 3.91 -32.78 -4.32
C LYS A 183 2.39 -32.51 -4.47
N ASN A 184 1.75 -31.79 -3.56
CA ASN A 184 0.33 -31.42 -3.69
C ASN A 184 0.17 -29.93 -3.34
N PRO A 185 0.06 -29.02 -4.33
CA PRO A 185 -0.21 -27.63 -4.04
C PRO A 185 -1.68 -27.52 -3.60
N THR A 186 -1.90 -27.54 -2.29
CA THR A 186 -3.25 -27.48 -1.71
C THR A 186 -3.92 -26.11 -1.93
N LEU A 187 -3.11 -25.09 -2.26
CA LEU A 187 -3.53 -23.77 -2.72
C LEU A 187 -3.21 -23.63 -4.21
N LEU A 188 -4.14 -23.10 -5.00
CA LEU A 188 -3.87 -22.81 -6.42
C LEU A 188 -2.90 -21.64 -6.52
N GLU A 189 -1.81 -21.83 -7.28
CA GLU A 189 -0.78 -20.82 -7.50
C GLU A 189 -0.76 -20.40 -8.98
N MET A 190 -0.59 -19.10 -9.21
CA MET A 190 -0.44 -18.48 -10.53
C MET A 190 0.74 -17.53 -10.51
N SER A 191 1.65 -17.65 -11.48
CA SER A 191 2.72 -16.68 -11.71
C SER A 191 2.26 -15.60 -12.69
N VAL A 192 2.60 -14.35 -12.39
CA VAL A 192 2.33 -13.19 -13.25
C VAL A 192 3.63 -12.40 -13.40
N SER A 193 4.06 -12.18 -14.63
CA SER A 193 5.17 -11.28 -14.93
C SER A 193 4.65 -9.87 -15.19
N SER A 194 5.18 -8.91 -14.45
CA SER A 194 4.84 -7.50 -14.63
C SER A 194 6.13 -6.67 -14.56
N PRO A 195 6.57 -6.03 -15.67
CA PRO A 195 7.85 -5.32 -15.71
C PRO A 195 8.04 -4.28 -14.61
N THR A 196 6.96 -3.64 -14.15
CA THR A 196 6.99 -2.61 -13.11
C THR A 196 6.95 -3.16 -11.68
N LEU A 197 6.61 -4.44 -11.52
CA LEU A 197 6.43 -5.09 -10.21
C LEU A 197 7.42 -6.24 -9.97
N ASN A 198 8.08 -6.71 -11.02
CA ASN A 198 9.13 -7.71 -10.95
C ASN A 198 10.29 -7.22 -10.06
N GLY A 199 10.82 -8.11 -9.22
CA GLY A 199 11.90 -7.79 -8.27
C GLY A 199 11.44 -7.19 -6.94
N HIS A 200 10.13 -7.00 -6.74
CA HIS A 200 9.57 -6.52 -5.46
C HIS A 200 9.02 -7.62 -4.55
N ASP A 201 9.18 -8.90 -4.91
CA ASP A 201 8.76 -10.08 -4.12
C ASP A 201 7.31 -9.96 -3.61
N ILE A 202 6.38 -9.74 -4.54
CA ILE A 202 4.96 -9.48 -4.25
C ILE A 202 4.15 -10.77 -4.40
N GLU A 203 3.27 -10.97 -3.42
CA GLU A 203 2.49 -12.17 -3.22
C GLU A 203 1.04 -11.74 -2.91
N ILE A 204 0.08 -12.03 -3.79
CA ILE A 204 -1.31 -11.54 -3.69
C ILE A 204 -2.25 -12.72 -3.48
N LEU A 205 -2.99 -12.72 -2.37
CA LEU A 205 -4.07 -13.66 -2.10
C LEU A 205 -5.40 -13.11 -2.62
N LEU A 206 -6.07 -13.84 -3.51
CA LEU A 206 -7.45 -13.60 -3.92
C LEU A 206 -8.36 -14.62 -3.24
N THR A 207 -9.30 -14.15 -2.44
CA THR A 207 -10.31 -15.02 -1.79
C THR A 207 -11.59 -14.25 -1.51
N GLY A 208 -12.71 -14.95 -1.40
CA GLY A 208 -13.96 -14.38 -0.92
C GLY A 208 -14.00 -14.26 0.59
N ILE A 209 -14.74 -13.28 1.09
CA ILE A 209 -15.21 -13.21 2.47
C ILE A 209 -16.74 -13.21 2.47
N GLY A 210 -17.33 -13.87 3.47
CA GLY A 210 -18.78 -13.99 3.59
C GLY A 210 -19.46 -12.61 3.71
N PRO A 211 -20.75 -12.50 3.31
CA PRO A 211 -21.49 -11.26 3.41
C PRO A 211 -21.59 -10.81 4.88
N MET A 212 -21.49 -9.51 5.10
CA MET A 212 -21.60 -8.92 6.43
C MET A 212 -23.07 -8.75 6.83
N GLU A 213 -23.44 -9.29 7.98
CA GLU A 213 -24.74 -9.03 8.62
C GLU A 213 -24.71 -7.64 9.29
N PRO A 214 -25.63 -6.72 8.96
CA PRO A 214 -25.69 -5.40 9.58
C PRO A 214 -26.10 -5.50 11.06
N GLY A 215 -25.43 -4.75 11.94
CA GLY A 215 -25.79 -4.62 13.36
C GLY A 215 -24.85 -5.31 14.36
N GLN A 216 -23.71 -5.83 13.91
CA GLN A 216 -22.69 -6.37 14.82
C GLN A 216 -21.98 -5.23 15.57
N GLY A 217 -21.87 -5.33 16.90
CA GLY A 217 -21.32 -4.27 17.75
C GLY A 217 -19.82 -3.97 17.52
N SER A 218 -19.29 -2.93 18.18
CA SER A 218 -17.90 -2.45 18.02
C SER A 218 -16.81 -3.53 18.14
N GLY A 219 -17.04 -4.62 18.90
CA GLY A 219 -16.08 -5.73 19.00
C GLY A 219 -16.04 -6.64 17.78
N ALA A 220 -17.16 -6.81 17.06
CA ALA A 220 -17.21 -7.59 15.84
C ALA A 220 -16.53 -6.85 14.66
N LEU A 221 -16.57 -5.52 14.71
CA LEU A 221 -15.92 -4.64 13.75
C LEU A 221 -14.39 -4.75 13.80
N ALA A 222 -13.79 -4.74 15.01
CA ALA A 222 -12.35 -4.98 15.17
C ALA A 222 -11.93 -6.41 14.78
N ALA A 223 -12.79 -7.40 15.05
CA ALA A 223 -12.55 -8.78 14.61
C ALA A 223 -12.57 -8.93 13.08
N LEU A 224 -13.36 -8.11 12.38
CA LEU A 224 -13.42 -8.11 10.91
C LEU A 224 -12.16 -7.54 10.29
N GLU A 225 -11.66 -6.42 10.80
CA GLU A 225 -10.38 -5.84 10.37
C GLU A 225 -9.24 -6.85 10.53
N GLU A 226 -9.19 -7.52 11.68
CA GLU A 226 -8.20 -8.56 11.96
C GLU A 226 -8.39 -9.80 11.05
N ALA A 227 -9.63 -10.18 10.74
CA ALA A 227 -9.94 -11.26 9.81
C ALA A 227 -9.54 -10.90 8.35
N ALA A 228 -9.60 -9.62 7.97
CA ALA A 228 -9.12 -9.16 6.66
C ALA A 228 -7.59 -9.23 6.55
N LEU A 229 -6.87 -9.02 7.66
CA LEU A 229 -5.41 -9.06 7.72
C LEU A 229 -4.85 -10.47 7.97
N ALA A 230 -5.66 -11.39 8.47
CA ALA A 230 -5.35 -12.80 8.60
C ALA A 230 -6.50 -13.69 8.08
N PRO A 231 -6.81 -13.63 6.77
CA PRO A 231 -7.91 -14.38 6.20
C PRO A 231 -7.72 -15.88 6.42
N ALA A 232 -8.82 -16.53 6.77
CA ALA A 232 -8.89 -17.95 6.91
C ALA A 232 -9.32 -18.57 5.58
N ILE A 233 -8.44 -19.39 5.00
CA ILE A 233 -8.70 -20.08 3.74
C ILE A 233 -8.99 -21.55 3.99
N ASP A 234 -10.04 -22.05 3.35
CA ASP A 234 -10.37 -23.47 3.39
C ASP A 234 -9.60 -24.22 2.30
N ILE A 235 -8.82 -25.18 2.75
CA ILE A 235 -7.93 -25.96 1.90
C ILE A 235 -8.39 -27.43 1.91
N PRO A 236 -8.61 -28.05 0.73
CA PRO A 236 -8.98 -29.46 0.64
C PRO A 236 -7.76 -30.34 0.94
N THR A 237 -7.75 -31.02 2.09
CA THR A 237 -6.61 -31.84 2.53
C THR A 237 -6.53 -33.22 1.86
N SER A 238 -7.60 -33.67 1.23
CA SER A 238 -7.69 -35.01 0.65
C SER A 238 -8.87 -35.15 -0.31
N SER A 239 -8.83 -36.19 -1.14
CA SER A 239 -9.92 -36.60 -2.04
C SER A 239 -11.23 -36.94 -1.32
N THR A 240 -11.24 -37.04 0.01
CA THR A 240 -12.43 -37.34 0.82
C THR A 240 -13.23 -36.10 1.22
N GLY A 241 -12.89 -34.91 0.71
CA GLY A 241 -13.65 -33.67 0.95
C GLY A 241 -13.43 -33.03 2.32
N ARG A 242 -12.38 -33.42 3.06
CA ARG A 242 -12.03 -32.77 4.34
C ARG A 242 -11.33 -31.43 4.07
N MET A 243 -11.94 -30.34 4.53
CA MET A 243 -11.36 -29.00 4.50
C MET A 243 -10.59 -28.72 5.79
N THR A 244 -9.41 -28.12 5.67
CA THR A 244 -8.70 -27.50 6.80
C THR A 244 -8.61 -26.00 6.57
N GLN A 245 -8.99 -25.26 7.59
CA GLN A 245 -8.89 -23.82 7.62
C GLN A 245 -7.46 -23.43 7.98
N ILE A 246 -6.78 -22.68 7.10
CA ILE A 246 -5.44 -22.14 7.34
C ILE A 246 -5.54 -20.62 7.38
N THR A 247 -5.00 -19.99 8.42
CA THR A 247 -4.89 -18.53 8.47
C THR A 247 -3.70 -18.06 7.65
N THR A 248 -3.94 -17.19 6.68
CA THR A 248 -2.91 -16.63 5.79
C THR A 248 -2.72 -15.14 6.06
N PRO A 249 -1.82 -14.76 6.98
CA PRO A 249 -1.59 -13.35 7.31
C PRO A 249 -1.02 -12.58 6.12
N VAL A 250 -1.45 -11.32 5.98
CA VAL A 250 -1.01 -10.38 4.95
C VAL A 250 -0.55 -9.06 5.57
N HIS A 251 0.20 -8.26 4.80
CA HIS A 251 0.60 -6.92 5.21
C HIS A 251 -0.50 -5.89 4.94
N LYS A 252 -1.26 -6.07 3.85
CA LYS A 252 -2.37 -5.20 3.46
C LYS A 252 -3.51 -6.02 2.88
N ALA A 253 -4.73 -5.55 3.06
CA ALA A 253 -5.93 -6.16 2.50
C ALA A 253 -6.83 -5.11 1.85
N LEU A 254 -7.16 -5.30 0.57
CA LEU A 254 -8.18 -4.53 -0.13
C LEU A 254 -9.47 -5.33 -0.18
N VAL A 255 -10.51 -4.89 0.53
CA VAL A 255 -11.85 -5.47 0.46
C VAL A 255 -12.56 -4.89 -0.74
N VAL A 256 -12.98 -5.74 -1.68
CA VAL A 256 -13.65 -5.34 -2.90
C VAL A 256 -15.09 -5.81 -2.85
N ALA A 257 -16.03 -4.87 -2.90
CA ALA A 257 -17.45 -5.16 -2.96
C ALA A 257 -18.05 -4.73 -4.31
N ASP A 258 -19.23 -5.26 -4.64
CA ASP A 258 -19.91 -4.97 -5.89
C ASP A 258 -21.26 -4.28 -5.67
N GLY A 259 -21.53 -3.25 -6.48
CA GLY A 259 -22.79 -2.55 -6.50
C GLY A 259 -23.15 -1.80 -5.21
N ILE A 260 -24.38 -1.30 -5.17
CA ILE A 260 -24.90 -0.49 -4.05
C ILE A 260 -25.01 -1.34 -2.78
N LEU A 261 -25.39 -2.61 -2.89
CA LEU A 261 -25.47 -3.51 -1.74
C LEU A 261 -24.09 -3.71 -1.11
N GLY A 262 -23.06 -3.97 -1.92
CA GLY A 262 -21.67 -4.01 -1.47
C GLY A 262 -21.23 -2.70 -0.81
N ALA A 263 -21.61 -1.56 -1.37
CA ALA A 263 -21.32 -0.24 -0.79
C ALA A 263 -21.88 -0.10 0.62
N THR A 264 -23.10 -0.57 0.87
CA THR A 264 -23.72 -0.50 2.21
C THR A 264 -23.01 -1.39 3.22
N GLN A 265 -22.58 -2.58 2.81
CA GLN A 265 -21.84 -3.51 3.69
C GLN A 265 -20.46 -2.96 4.04
N VAL A 266 -19.74 -2.41 3.05
CA VAL A 266 -18.44 -1.77 3.26
C VAL A 266 -18.57 -0.50 4.11
N SER A 267 -19.64 0.28 3.95
CA SER A 267 -19.86 1.49 4.76
C SER A 267 -20.06 1.19 6.24
N ALA A 268 -20.50 -0.02 6.57
CA ALA A 268 -20.59 -0.49 7.95
C ALA A 268 -19.24 -0.96 8.53
N MET A 269 -18.20 -1.14 7.70
CA MET A 269 -16.88 -1.58 8.15
C MET A 269 -16.09 -0.43 8.81
N PRO A 270 -15.27 -0.71 9.85
CA PRO A 270 -14.49 0.28 10.55
C PRO A 270 -13.15 0.53 9.82
N VAL A 271 -13.18 0.71 8.50
CA VAL A 271 -11.96 0.88 7.69
C VAL A 271 -11.23 2.19 8.02
N SER A 272 -11.86 3.07 8.80
CA SER A 272 -11.35 4.40 9.15
C SER A 272 -10.26 4.43 10.22
N SER A 273 -10.03 3.36 11.01
CA SER A 273 -8.99 3.35 12.06
C SER A 273 -7.59 2.97 11.56
N SER A 274 -7.45 2.22 10.47
CA SER A 274 -6.18 1.69 9.96
C SER A 274 -6.09 1.76 8.43
N THR A 275 -6.30 2.96 7.88
CA THR A 275 -6.33 3.24 6.43
C THR A 275 -5.11 2.75 5.64
N ASP A 276 -4.01 2.43 6.33
CA ASP A 276 -2.75 2.01 5.73
C ASP A 276 -2.64 0.48 5.56
N GLU A 277 -3.43 -0.32 6.29
CA GLU A 277 -3.40 -1.79 6.22
C GLU A 277 -4.64 -2.39 5.56
N VAL A 278 -5.83 -1.87 5.91
CA VAL A 278 -7.10 -2.30 5.31
C VAL A 278 -7.74 -1.13 4.58
N ALA A 279 -8.15 -1.35 3.34
CA ALA A 279 -8.99 -0.41 2.60
C ALA A 279 -10.12 -1.16 1.94
N ALA A 280 -11.10 -0.40 1.44
CA ALA A 280 -12.18 -0.94 0.67
C ALA A 280 -12.34 -0.24 -0.68
N ALA A 281 -12.69 -1.01 -1.69
CA ALA A 281 -13.08 -0.55 -3.02
C ALA A 281 -14.46 -1.10 -3.37
N VAL A 282 -15.28 -0.30 -4.03
CA VAL A 282 -16.61 -0.72 -4.46
C VAL A 282 -16.77 -0.51 -5.95
N ASN A 283 -17.10 -1.57 -6.66
CA ASN A 283 -17.37 -1.52 -8.09
C ASN A 283 -18.76 -0.89 -8.33
N LEU A 284 -18.77 0.34 -8.84
CA LEU A 284 -19.97 1.15 -9.05
C LEU A 284 -19.98 1.74 -10.45
N LYS A 285 -21.04 1.44 -11.20
CA LYS A 285 -21.25 1.95 -12.57
C LYS A 285 -22.14 3.19 -12.56
N GLY A 286 -21.76 4.21 -13.33
CA GLY A 286 -22.56 5.42 -13.51
C GLY A 286 -22.66 6.35 -12.29
N ILE A 287 -21.89 6.08 -11.24
CA ILE A 287 -21.77 6.93 -10.04
C ILE A 287 -20.47 7.72 -10.15
N THR A 288 -20.47 9.00 -9.76
CA THR A 288 -19.30 9.88 -9.77
C THR A 288 -18.59 9.89 -8.41
N ASP A 289 -17.36 10.42 -8.36
CA ASP A 289 -16.62 10.56 -7.10
C ASP A 289 -17.31 11.52 -6.13
N ASP A 290 -18.03 12.51 -6.64
CA ASP A 290 -18.79 13.46 -5.83
C ASP A 290 -19.97 12.79 -5.11
N ASP A 291 -20.59 11.79 -5.75
CA ASP A 291 -21.73 11.05 -5.18
C ASP A 291 -21.31 10.14 -4.00
N VAL A 292 -20.06 9.69 -3.99
CA VAL A 292 -19.48 8.86 -2.93
C VAL A 292 -18.57 9.65 -2.00
N ALA A 293 -18.56 10.98 -2.10
CA ALA A 293 -17.73 11.84 -1.26
C ALA A 293 -18.04 11.60 0.23
N GLY A 294 -17.02 11.28 1.01
CA GLY A 294 -17.16 10.98 2.44
C GLY A 294 -17.50 9.52 2.77
N CYS A 295 -17.66 8.65 1.77
CA CYS A 295 -17.77 7.21 2.00
C CYS A 295 -16.41 6.60 2.38
N PRO A 296 -16.37 5.54 3.22
CA PRO A 296 -15.13 4.91 3.68
C PRO A 296 -14.54 3.92 2.65
N PHE A 297 -14.74 4.19 1.36
CA PHE A 297 -14.28 3.31 0.28
C PHE A 297 -13.93 4.09 -0.98
N VAL A 298 -13.13 3.48 -1.84
CA VAL A 298 -12.81 4.00 -3.18
C VAL A 298 -13.81 3.44 -4.19
N ARG A 299 -14.49 4.31 -4.91
CA ARG A 299 -15.30 3.92 -6.08
C ARG A 299 -14.37 3.46 -7.20
N VAL A 300 -14.62 2.28 -7.76
CA VAL A 300 -13.94 1.78 -8.96
C VAL A 300 -14.96 1.41 -10.04
N ASP A 301 -14.59 1.53 -11.31
CA ASP A 301 -15.34 0.97 -12.44
C ASP A 301 -14.47 -0.05 -13.16
N VAL A 302 -14.61 -1.31 -12.74
CA VAL A 302 -13.78 -2.41 -13.24
C VAL A 302 -13.97 -2.61 -14.75
N GLU A 303 -15.20 -2.52 -15.22
CA GLU A 303 -15.52 -2.72 -16.64
C GLU A 303 -14.99 -1.56 -17.49
N GLY A 304 -15.14 -0.31 -17.02
CA GLY A 304 -14.57 0.87 -17.69
C GLY A 304 -13.05 0.79 -17.81
N GLY A 305 -12.35 0.35 -16.77
CA GLY A 305 -10.89 0.19 -16.81
C GLY A 305 -10.42 -0.97 -17.70
N LYS A 306 -11.12 -2.11 -17.69
CA LYS A 306 -10.85 -3.20 -18.64
C LYS A 306 -11.06 -2.76 -20.08
N HIS A 307 -12.13 -2.01 -20.35
CA HIS A 307 -12.39 -1.46 -21.66
C HIS A 307 -11.29 -0.49 -22.10
N ALA A 308 -10.80 0.37 -21.20
CA ALA A 308 -9.68 1.25 -21.47
C ALA A 308 -8.44 0.45 -21.93
N ILE A 309 -8.05 -0.57 -21.15
CA ILE A 309 -6.90 -1.44 -21.49
C ILE A 309 -7.10 -2.08 -22.87
N ALA A 310 -8.29 -2.62 -23.14
CA ALA A 310 -8.60 -3.23 -24.43
C ALA A 310 -8.49 -2.24 -25.60
N LEU A 311 -8.98 -1.00 -25.44
CA LEU A 311 -8.86 0.05 -26.46
C LEU A 311 -7.41 0.39 -26.77
N PHE A 312 -6.56 0.48 -25.75
CA PHE A 312 -5.15 0.78 -25.94
C PHE A 312 -4.40 -0.37 -26.64
N ARG A 313 -4.73 -1.62 -26.31
CA ARG A 313 -4.18 -2.82 -26.97
C ARG A 313 -4.59 -2.94 -28.43
N GLN A 314 -5.75 -2.42 -28.82
CA GLN A 314 -6.21 -2.41 -30.21
C GLN A 314 -5.38 -1.45 -31.08
N ASP A 315 -5.14 -0.24 -30.58
CA ASP A 315 -4.34 0.77 -31.26
C ASP A 315 -3.75 1.76 -30.25
N VAL A 316 -2.43 1.98 -30.34
CA VAL A 316 -1.72 2.99 -29.54
C VAL A 316 -2.27 4.41 -29.83
N GLY A 317 -2.87 4.64 -31.00
CA GLY A 317 -3.59 5.87 -31.33
C GLY A 317 -4.75 6.19 -30.38
N ASN A 318 -5.28 5.20 -29.64
CA ASN A 318 -6.32 5.38 -28.64
C ASN A 318 -5.81 5.87 -27.27
N ALA A 319 -4.53 6.25 -27.16
CA ALA A 319 -3.89 6.68 -25.90
C ALA A 319 -4.70 7.69 -25.09
N ILE A 320 -5.27 8.72 -25.74
CA ILE A 320 -6.06 9.77 -25.06
C ILE A 320 -7.36 9.20 -24.48
N GLN A 321 -8.03 8.31 -25.23
CA GLN A 321 -9.26 7.67 -24.76
C GLN A 321 -8.98 6.69 -23.63
N TYR A 322 -7.90 5.91 -23.76
CA TYR A 322 -7.39 5.05 -22.70
C TYR A 322 -7.15 5.84 -21.42
N GLU A 323 -6.38 6.93 -21.48
CA GLU A 323 -6.06 7.75 -20.32
C GLU A 323 -7.33 8.27 -19.65
N THR A 324 -8.25 8.81 -20.44
CA THR A 324 -9.53 9.33 -19.95
C THR A 324 -10.33 8.27 -19.21
N LEU A 325 -10.54 7.10 -19.82
CA LEU A 325 -11.31 6.00 -19.23
C LEU A 325 -10.60 5.38 -18.02
N TRP A 326 -9.28 5.25 -18.09
CA TRP A 326 -8.46 4.73 -17.01
C TRP A 326 -8.56 5.60 -15.75
N PHE A 327 -8.43 6.93 -15.90
CA PHE A 327 -8.60 7.86 -14.77
C PHE A 327 -10.05 7.89 -14.27
N GLN A 328 -11.04 7.90 -15.15
CA GLN A 328 -12.45 7.83 -14.76
C GLN A 328 -12.76 6.55 -13.98
N SER A 329 -12.12 5.44 -14.32
CA SER A 329 -12.32 4.15 -13.65
C SER A 329 -11.82 4.09 -12.21
N ASN A 330 -10.96 5.03 -11.78
CA ASN A 330 -10.27 5.05 -10.49
C ASN A 330 -9.47 3.78 -10.15
N ILE A 331 -9.20 2.89 -11.11
CA ILE A 331 -8.38 1.69 -10.85
C ILE A 331 -6.96 2.07 -10.43
N ASN A 332 -6.44 3.20 -10.93
CA ASN A 332 -5.17 3.77 -10.48
C ASN A 332 -5.17 4.06 -8.96
N LYS A 333 -6.25 4.62 -8.39
CA LYS A 333 -6.32 4.90 -6.95
C LYS A 333 -6.23 3.61 -6.12
N ALA A 334 -6.93 2.56 -6.55
CA ALA A 334 -6.88 1.26 -5.91
C ALA A 334 -5.49 0.61 -6.05
N LYS A 335 -4.89 0.69 -7.24
CA LYS A 335 -3.53 0.20 -7.52
C LYS A 335 -2.48 0.91 -6.68
N ASP A 336 -2.51 2.23 -6.64
CA ASP A 336 -1.57 3.07 -5.90
C ASP A 336 -1.66 2.78 -4.41
N TRP A 337 -2.88 2.66 -3.85
CA TRP A 337 -3.06 2.25 -2.47
C TRP A 337 -2.52 0.84 -2.21
N LEU A 338 -2.88 -0.14 -3.04
CA LEU A 338 -2.49 -1.54 -2.84
C LEU A 338 -0.96 -1.72 -2.86
N LEU A 339 -0.27 -0.99 -3.74
CA LEU A 339 1.18 -1.06 -3.93
C LEU A 339 1.98 -0.06 -3.08
N ALA A 340 1.30 0.86 -2.39
CA ALA A 340 1.95 1.81 -1.48
C ALA A 340 2.74 1.08 -0.39
N GLY A 341 4.04 1.38 -0.30
CA GLY A 341 4.94 0.77 0.68
C GLY A 341 5.49 -0.61 0.28
N VAL A 342 5.15 -1.10 -0.92
CA VAL A 342 5.70 -2.32 -1.54
C VAL A 342 6.87 -1.99 -2.45
N LEU A 343 6.68 -0.94 -3.26
CA LEU A 343 7.67 -0.40 -4.20
C LEU A 343 8.64 0.51 -3.43
N SER A 344 9.65 -0.07 -2.76
CA SER A 344 10.75 0.71 -2.20
C SER A 344 11.94 0.65 -3.14
N SER A 345 12.25 1.79 -3.78
CA SER A 345 13.53 2.04 -4.43
C SER A 345 14.59 2.27 -3.34
N SER A 346 15.69 1.54 -3.39
CA SER A 346 16.88 1.85 -2.61
C SER A 346 17.56 3.09 -3.21
N ASP A 347 16.96 4.27 -3.06
CA ASP A 347 17.49 5.51 -3.66
C ASP A 347 18.76 6.03 -2.96
N ASP A 348 19.09 5.52 -1.77
CA ASP A 348 20.20 6.04 -0.94
C ASP A 348 21.31 5.01 -0.66
N GLY A 349 21.36 3.91 -1.42
CA GLY A 349 22.41 2.87 -1.31
C GLY A 349 22.39 2.05 0.00
N ALA A 350 21.59 2.45 0.99
CA ALA A 350 21.28 1.66 2.18
C ALA A 350 19.94 0.95 2.01
N ALA A 351 19.99 -0.37 2.02
CA ALA A 351 18.81 -1.23 2.05
C ALA A 351 17.98 -0.93 3.32
N THR A 352 16.79 -0.33 3.14
CA THR A 352 15.86 -0.03 4.25
C THR A 352 14.71 -1.03 4.25
N THR A 353 14.18 -1.32 5.44
CA THR A 353 13.02 -2.21 5.58
C THR A 353 11.83 -1.65 4.81
N LYS A 354 11.20 -2.45 3.94
CA LYS A 354 9.99 -2.02 3.21
C LYS A 354 8.94 -1.45 4.17
N PRO A 355 8.28 -0.32 3.84
CA PRO A 355 7.25 0.29 4.68
C PRO A 355 6.14 -0.66 5.08
N ALA A 356 5.70 -1.58 4.19
CA ALA A 356 4.68 -2.58 4.50
C ALA A 356 5.07 -3.49 5.69
N VAL A 357 6.33 -3.91 5.76
CA VAL A 357 6.84 -4.73 6.87
C VAL A 357 6.92 -3.91 8.16
N ARG A 358 7.38 -2.66 8.06
CA ARG A 358 7.42 -1.74 9.22
C ARG A 358 6.02 -1.49 9.78
N GLN A 359 5.05 -1.29 8.90
CA GLN A 359 3.65 -1.05 9.28
C GLN A 359 3.07 -2.27 9.98
N LEU A 360 3.26 -3.46 9.42
CA LEU A 360 2.84 -4.71 10.06
C LEU A 360 3.41 -4.85 11.47
N VAL A 361 4.71 -4.60 11.67
CA VAL A 361 5.31 -4.69 13.01
C VAL A 361 4.70 -3.65 13.94
N ALA A 362 4.49 -2.41 13.48
CA ALA A 362 3.87 -1.37 14.27
C ALA A 362 2.44 -1.73 14.68
N SER A 363 1.66 -2.26 13.74
CA SER A 363 0.27 -2.70 13.96
C SER A 363 0.18 -3.85 14.96
N VAL A 364 1.05 -4.86 14.84
CA VAL A 364 1.13 -5.97 15.81
C VAL A 364 1.41 -5.44 17.22
N LEU A 365 2.35 -4.51 17.37
CA LEU A 365 2.70 -3.92 18.67
C LEU A 365 1.57 -3.04 19.23
N GLN A 366 0.91 -2.26 18.37
CA GLN A 366 -0.23 -1.43 18.75
C GLN A 366 -1.42 -2.29 19.18
N GLY A 367 -1.72 -3.37 18.44
CA GLY A 367 -2.75 -4.36 18.78
C GLY A 367 -2.48 -5.02 20.13
N ALA A 368 -1.24 -5.47 20.37
CA ALA A 368 -0.84 -6.04 21.66
C ALA A 368 -1.06 -5.05 22.82
N LEU A 369 -0.64 -3.80 22.63
CA LEU A 369 -0.80 -2.76 23.63
C LEU A 369 -2.26 -2.35 23.85
N ALA A 370 -3.10 -2.37 22.82
CA ALA A 370 -4.54 -2.17 22.94
C ALA A 370 -5.20 -3.31 23.73
N ALA A 371 -4.82 -4.57 23.46
CA ALA A 371 -5.34 -5.74 24.16
C ALA A 371 -4.97 -5.73 25.66
N VAL A 372 -3.72 -5.40 25.99
CA VAL A 372 -3.27 -5.26 27.39
C VAL A 372 -4.07 -4.17 28.13
N ARG A 373 -4.28 -3.01 27.49
CA ARG A 373 -5.08 -1.91 28.08
C ARG A 373 -6.55 -2.27 28.25
N ALA A 374 -7.11 -3.10 27.37
CA ALA A 374 -8.49 -3.54 27.48
C ALA A 374 -8.67 -4.44 28.71
N VAL A 375 -7.74 -5.37 28.96
CA VAL A 375 -7.79 -6.23 30.14
C VAL A 375 -7.62 -5.44 31.44
N GLY A 376 -6.65 -4.51 31.51
CA GLY A 376 -6.47 -3.67 32.69
C GLY A 376 -7.74 -2.89 33.08
N ARG A 377 -8.47 -2.35 32.10
CA ARG A 377 -9.76 -1.66 32.33
C ARG A 377 -10.86 -2.58 32.84
N VAL A 378 -10.87 -3.84 32.43
CA VAL A 378 -11.84 -4.84 32.92
C VAL A 378 -11.54 -5.22 34.37
N GLU A 379 -10.27 -5.38 34.72
CA GLU A 379 -9.84 -5.68 36.10
C GLU A 379 -10.15 -4.52 37.06
N GLU A 380 -9.91 -3.27 36.63
CA GLU A 380 -10.28 -2.06 37.39
C GLU A 380 -11.79 -1.98 37.63
N ALA A 381 -12.61 -2.19 36.59
CA ALA A 381 -14.06 -2.18 36.72
C ALA A 381 -14.60 -3.30 37.63
N LEU A 382 -13.95 -4.48 37.64
CA LEU A 382 -14.29 -5.58 38.55
C LEU A 382 -13.86 -5.30 40.00
N ALA A 383 -12.83 -4.49 40.21
CA ALA A 383 -12.39 -4.07 41.54
C ALA A 383 -13.32 -3.00 42.14
N GLU A 384 -13.91 -2.12 41.33
CA GLU A 384 -14.89 -1.12 41.79
C GLU A 384 -16.27 -1.72 42.15
N LEU A 385 -16.56 -2.94 41.68
CA LEU A 385 -17.81 -3.65 41.96
C LEU A 385 -17.78 -4.51 43.24
N LYS A 386 -16.62 -4.61 43.91
CA LYS A 386 -16.44 -5.34 45.18
C LYS A 386 -16.28 -4.36 46.33
#